data_AF-A0A1W1W4J7-F1
#
_entry.id   AF-A0A1W1W4J7-F1
#
_cell.length_a   1.000
_cell.length_b   1.000
_cell.length_c   1.000
_cell.angle_alpha   90.00
_cell.angle_beta   90.00
_cell.angle_gamma   90.00
#
_symmetry.space_group_name_H-M   'P 1'
#
loop_
_entity.id
_entity.type
_entity.pdbx_description
1 polymer ?
#
loop_
_entity_poly.entity_id
_entity_poly.type
_entity_poly.pdbx_seq_one_letter_code
_entity_poly.pdbx_strand_id
1 'polypeptide(L)'
;MRFVIKQYSFQGILGGILVGLSVVGSGCDSQRTVTEGANPAAPSAEATVPISFQKEVAQNDYRFSVQTTGTGTKRILSLRAAKDNRELYTTSIPIEGEVSDAVATNLNDDKYPELFIFVAGAGSGSYGRLVGYEFINQGHRPLTLPELSGPAAAGYMGQDAFRVEGRQLLRSFPVYRPDDPNSTPSGGIRTVTYTMEPGMVLAVAGFNDAPARAQ
;
A
#
# COMPACT_ATOMS: atom_id res chain seq x y z
N MET A 1 -33.34 -18.99 0.66
CA MET A 1 -32.10 -19.24 1.41
C MET A 1 -31.96 -18.11 2.43
N ARG A 2 -32.06 -18.38 3.75
CA ARG A 2 -32.07 -17.33 4.79
C ARG A 2 -30.69 -17.29 5.48
N PHE A 3 -30.04 -16.13 5.47
CA PHE A 3 -28.83 -15.89 6.25
C PHE A 3 -29.19 -15.60 7.72
N VAL A 4 -28.45 -16.21 8.65
CA VAL A 4 -28.59 -15.99 10.10
C VAL A 4 -27.33 -15.29 10.60
N ILE A 5 -27.49 -14.10 11.17
CA ILE A 5 -26.41 -13.34 11.80
C ILE A 5 -26.38 -13.71 13.28
N LYS A 6 -25.24 -14.21 13.78
CA LYS A 6 -25.01 -14.38 15.23
C LYS A 6 -24.42 -13.11 15.82
N GLN A 7 -25.17 -12.44 16.68
CA GLN A 7 -24.61 -11.49 17.64
C GLN A 7 -23.88 -12.26 18.76
N TYR A 8 -22.80 -11.69 19.26
CA TYR A 8 -22.14 -12.12 20.50
C TYR A 8 -22.16 -10.97 21.50
N SER A 9 -22.86 -11.17 22.62
CA SER A 9 -22.89 -10.27 23.77
C SER A 9 -21.97 -10.81 24.85
N PHE A 10 -21.19 -9.94 25.49
CA PHE A 10 -20.36 -10.29 26.64
C PHE A 10 -20.82 -9.48 27.87
N GLN A 11 -21.19 -10.18 28.94
CA GLN A 11 -21.70 -9.63 30.20
C GLN A 11 -21.20 -10.52 31.36
N GLY A 12 -20.77 -9.89 32.46
CA GLY A 12 -20.20 -10.53 33.65
C GLY A 12 -19.40 -9.48 34.44
N ILE A 13 -19.95 -8.79 35.45
CA ILE A 13 -20.29 -9.25 36.82
C ILE A 13 -19.02 -9.57 37.63
N LEU A 14 -18.81 -9.17 38.89
CA LEU A 14 -19.34 -8.10 39.78
C LEU A 14 -18.51 -8.23 41.10
N GLY A 15 -18.19 -7.13 41.81
CA GLY A 15 -17.54 -7.25 43.14
C GLY A 15 -17.39 -5.94 43.90
N GLY A 16 -17.99 -5.83 45.10
CA GLY A 16 -17.76 -4.75 46.07
C GLY A 16 -16.50 -5.01 46.94
N ILE A 17 -16.27 -4.35 48.09
CA ILE A 17 -17.20 -3.65 48.99
C ILE A 17 -16.41 -2.81 50.05
N LEU A 18 -16.96 -1.68 50.55
CA LEU A 18 -16.64 -0.89 51.80
C LEU A 18 -15.17 -0.44 52.14
N VAL A 19 -14.85 0.42 53.13
CA VAL A 19 -15.34 1.76 53.62
C VAL A 19 -14.43 2.21 54.80
N GLY A 20 -14.18 3.52 54.99
CA GLY A 20 -13.54 4.14 56.19
C GLY A 20 -12.65 5.35 55.83
N LEU A 21 -12.93 6.63 56.13
CA LEU A 21 -12.99 7.34 57.45
C LEU A 21 -11.67 7.21 58.25
N SER A 22 -10.99 8.25 58.74
CA SER A 22 -11.36 9.66 59.07
C SER A 22 -10.15 10.64 59.00
N VAL A 23 -10.40 11.96 59.11
CA VAL A 23 -9.40 13.06 59.11
C VAL A 23 -9.20 13.68 60.51
N VAL A 24 -7.94 13.96 60.92
CA VAL A 24 -7.35 15.08 61.75
C VAL A 24 -5.81 14.94 61.64
N GLY A 25 -4.92 15.96 61.65
CA GLY A 25 -5.08 17.43 61.55
C GLY A 25 -3.96 18.24 62.27
N SER A 26 -3.47 19.33 61.65
CA SER A 26 -2.70 20.48 62.20
C SER A 26 -1.24 20.32 62.68
N GLY A 27 -0.31 21.12 62.12
CA GLY A 27 1.04 21.38 62.66
C GLY A 27 1.97 22.24 61.77
N CYS A 28 2.17 23.51 62.14
CA CYS A 28 3.12 24.53 61.65
C CYS A 28 4.60 24.07 61.57
N ASP A 29 5.58 24.74 60.93
CA ASP A 29 5.72 25.91 60.03
C ASP A 29 7.21 25.93 59.56
N SER A 30 7.52 26.38 58.33
CA SER A 30 8.79 27.09 58.00
C SER A 30 8.93 27.38 56.49
N GLN A 31 9.17 28.65 56.21
CA GLN A 31 9.39 29.28 54.90
C GLN A 31 10.44 28.58 53.99
N ARG A 32 10.13 28.48 52.69
CA ARG A 32 10.99 29.08 51.65
C ARG A 32 10.23 29.37 50.36
N THR A 33 10.09 30.65 50.02
CA THR A 33 9.61 31.08 48.71
C THR A 33 10.71 30.84 47.68
N VAL A 34 10.45 30.04 46.66
CA VAL A 34 11.19 30.07 45.39
C VAL A 34 10.18 30.21 44.28
N THR A 35 10.26 31.34 43.58
CA THR A 35 9.45 31.63 42.40
C THR A 35 9.99 30.80 41.24
N GLU A 36 9.48 29.58 41.07
CA GLU A 36 9.77 28.80 39.87
C GLU A 36 9.04 29.42 38.68
N GLY A 37 9.76 30.26 37.94
CA GLY A 37 9.25 30.92 36.75
C GLY A 37 8.84 29.88 35.72
N ALA A 38 7.57 29.92 35.30
CA ALA A 38 7.04 29.04 34.28
C ALA A 38 7.88 29.15 33.00
N ASN A 39 8.66 28.12 32.71
CA ASN A 39 9.31 27.97 31.42
C ASN A 39 8.21 27.77 30.36
N PRO A 40 8.01 28.68 29.39
CA PRO A 40 7.05 28.43 28.33
C PRO A 40 7.54 27.22 27.53
N ALA A 41 6.74 26.16 27.52
CA ALA A 41 7.07 24.95 26.79
C ALA A 41 7.38 25.30 25.33
N ALA A 42 8.62 25.05 24.91
CA ALA A 42 8.99 25.19 23.51
C ALA A 42 8.07 24.29 22.67
N PRO A 43 7.58 24.75 21.51
CA PRO A 43 6.72 23.93 20.67
C PRO A 43 7.46 22.64 20.30
N SER A 44 6.88 21.50 20.67
CA SER A 44 7.38 20.20 20.28
C SER A 44 7.35 20.12 18.76
N ALA A 45 8.52 20.20 18.11
CA ALA A 45 8.63 20.04 16.68
C ALA A 45 8.07 18.67 16.28
N GLU A 46 6.96 18.66 15.53
CA GLU A 46 6.38 17.43 15.03
C GLU A 46 7.41 16.70 14.18
N ALA A 47 7.74 15.46 14.55
CA ALA A 47 8.70 14.66 13.81
C ALA A 47 8.14 14.37 12.41
N THR A 48 8.77 14.94 11.39
CA THR A 48 8.36 14.75 9.99
C THR A 48 8.58 13.29 9.59
N VAL A 49 7.49 12.58 9.27
CA VAL A 49 7.58 11.19 8.82
C VAL A 49 8.28 11.15 7.45
N PRO A 50 9.37 10.37 7.29
CA PRO A 50 10.17 10.43 6.06
C PRO A 50 9.37 9.96 4.84
N ILE A 51 9.55 10.69 3.73
CA ILE A 51 9.06 10.30 2.41
C ILE A 51 10.00 9.23 1.84
N SER A 52 9.42 8.23 1.18
CA SER A 52 10.12 7.05 0.67
C SER A 52 9.88 6.79 -0.82
N PHE A 53 8.75 7.26 -1.33
CA PHE A 53 8.46 7.39 -2.76
C PHE A 53 7.66 8.67 -2.95
N GLN A 54 7.90 9.40 -4.03
CA GLN A 54 7.05 10.49 -4.47
C GLN A 54 7.12 10.59 -5.99
N LYS A 55 5.96 10.61 -6.65
CA LYS A 55 5.87 10.79 -8.11
C LYS A 55 4.58 11.51 -8.47
N GLU A 56 4.70 12.49 -9.35
CA GLU A 56 3.54 13.03 -10.07
C GLU A 56 3.50 12.42 -11.47
N VAL A 57 2.31 11.99 -11.91
CA VAL A 57 2.06 11.54 -13.28
C VAL A 57 0.82 12.21 -13.84
N ALA A 58 0.83 12.47 -15.14
CA ALA A 58 -0.22 13.18 -15.85
C ALA A 58 -0.65 12.39 -17.08
N GLN A 59 -1.94 12.42 -17.39
CA GLN A 59 -2.48 11.85 -18.61
C GLN A 59 -3.71 12.65 -19.04
N ASN A 60 -3.66 13.25 -20.23
CA ASN A 60 -4.67 14.18 -20.71
C ASN A 60 -4.91 15.32 -19.68
N ASP A 61 -6.16 15.50 -19.28
CA ASP A 61 -6.66 16.44 -18.27
C ASP A 61 -6.52 15.92 -16.82
N TYR A 62 -6.09 14.67 -16.62
CA TYR A 62 -5.90 14.06 -15.30
C TYR A 62 -4.47 14.25 -14.76
N ARG A 63 -4.37 14.42 -13.44
CA ARG A 63 -3.14 14.56 -12.68
C ARG A 63 -3.20 13.70 -11.42
N PHE A 64 -2.15 12.94 -11.18
CA PHE A 64 -2.03 12.03 -10.04
C PHE A 64 -0.77 12.39 -9.26
N SER A 65 -0.90 12.55 -7.94
CA SER A 65 0.21 12.70 -7.01
C SER A 65 0.22 11.48 -6.09
N VAL A 66 1.31 10.72 -6.12
CA VAL A 66 1.51 9.50 -5.34
C VAL A 66 2.70 9.70 -4.41
N GLN A 67 2.51 9.46 -3.13
CA GLN A 67 3.55 9.58 -2.11
C GLN A 67 3.47 8.41 -1.12
N THR A 68 4.60 7.90 -0.65
CA THR A 68 4.65 7.02 0.52
C THR A 68 5.46 7.62 1.66
N THR A 69 4.95 7.53 2.87
CA THR A 69 5.65 7.91 4.10
C THR A 69 5.88 6.70 5.02
N GLY A 70 6.93 6.76 5.83
CA GLY A 70 7.30 5.71 6.80
C GLY A 70 8.66 5.06 6.48
N THR A 71 9.02 4.04 7.25
CA THR A 71 10.26 3.27 7.12
C THR A 71 10.03 1.79 7.41
N GLY A 72 10.99 0.94 7.02
CA GLY A 72 10.88 -0.50 7.19
C GLY A 72 9.77 -1.09 6.30
N THR A 73 9.04 -2.08 6.82
CA THR A 73 8.11 -2.89 6.04
C THR A 73 6.71 -2.31 5.90
N LYS A 74 6.31 -1.33 6.73
CA LYS A 74 4.97 -0.73 6.72
C LYS A 74 5.07 0.75 6.36
N ARG A 75 4.31 1.15 5.33
CA ARG A 75 4.28 2.52 4.82
C ARG A 75 2.83 2.97 4.65
N ILE A 76 2.59 4.29 4.66
CA ILE A 76 1.30 4.86 4.23
C ILE A 76 1.46 5.32 2.79
N LEU A 77 0.61 4.83 1.89
CA LEU A 77 0.45 5.33 0.52
C LEU A 77 -0.64 6.39 0.51
N SER A 78 -0.27 7.63 0.19
CA SER A 78 -1.20 8.70 -0.13
C SER A 78 -1.30 8.88 -1.65
N LEU A 79 -2.52 8.92 -2.15
CA LEU A 79 -2.86 9.17 -3.55
C LEU A 79 -3.86 10.32 -3.62
N ARG A 80 -3.56 11.30 -4.47
CA ARG A 80 -4.48 12.35 -4.90
C ARG A 80 -4.65 12.31 -6.42
N ALA A 81 -5.88 12.27 -6.89
CA ALA A 81 -6.26 12.37 -8.30
C ALA A 81 -7.07 13.65 -8.53
N ALA A 82 -6.73 14.37 -9.59
CA ALA A 82 -7.41 15.58 -10.03
C ALA A 82 -7.66 15.55 -11.54
N LYS A 83 -8.68 16.27 -11.99
CA LYS A 83 -9.02 16.52 -13.40
C LYS A 83 -9.37 17.99 -13.58
N ASP A 84 -8.82 18.65 -14.59
CA ASP A 84 -9.00 20.11 -14.80
C ASP A 84 -8.67 20.94 -13.55
N ASN A 85 -7.63 20.53 -12.81
CA ASN A 85 -7.23 21.06 -11.49
C ASN A 85 -8.27 20.94 -10.35
N ARG A 86 -9.39 20.24 -10.58
CA ARG A 86 -10.37 19.90 -9.55
C ARG A 86 -10.08 18.51 -8.98
N GLU A 87 -10.16 18.38 -7.66
CA GLU A 87 -9.95 17.08 -7.01
C GLU A 87 -11.08 16.10 -7.34
N LEU A 88 -10.73 14.88 -7.74
CA LEU A 88 -11.66 13.78 -7.99
C LEU A 88 -11.65 12.76 -6.86
N TYR A 89 -10.48 12.47 -6.30
CA TYR A 89 -10.29 11.43 -5.30
C TYR A 89 -9.01 11.68 -4.49
N THR A 90 -9.10 11.46 -3.19
CA THR A 90 -7.95 11.43 -2.28
C THR A 90 -8.09 10.22 -1.36
N THR A 91 -7.00 9.50 -1.14
CA THR A 91 -6.96 8.37 -0.19
C THR A 91 -5.59 8.26 0.47
N SER A 92 -5.58 7.68 1.67
CA SER A 92 -4.36 7.27 2.38
C SER A 92 -4.59 5.87 2.93
N ILE A 93 -3.82 4.89 2.45
CA ILE A 93 -3.95 3.47 2.83
C ILE A 93 -2.63 2.91 3.35
N PRO A 94 -2.65 1.96 4.31
CA PRO A 94 -1.46 1.22 4.68
C PRO A 94 -1.04 0.28 3.55
N ILE A 95 0.25 0.23 3.26
CA ILE A 95 0.87 -0.78 2.39
C ILE A 95 1.97 -1.51 3.16
N GLU A 96 2.25 -2.74 2.74
CA GLU A 96 3.36 -3.55 3.25
C GLU A 96 4.32 -3.84 2.10
N GLY A 97 5.54 -3.31 2.19
CA GLY A 97 6.49 -3.21 1.08
C GLY A 97 6.80 -1.76 0.67
N GLU A 98 7.36 -1.60 -0.53
CA GLU A 98 7.81 -0.33 -1.09
C GLU A 98 7.17 -0.08 -2.46
N VAL A 99 6.81 1.16 -2.79
CA VAL A 99 6.36 1.50 -4.15
C VAL A 99 7.57 1.55 -5.07
N SER A 100 7.56 0.73 -6.12
CA SER A 100 8.62 0.70 -7.13
C SER A 100 8.36 1.68 -8.27
N ASP A 101 7.11 1.83 -8.71
CA ASP A 101 6.72 2.92 -9.62
C ASP A 101 5.20 3.23 -9.56
N ALA A 102 4.81 4.39 -10.10
CA ALA A 102 3.43 4.76 -10.42
C ALA A 102 3.31 5.21 -11.89
N VAL A 103 2.35 4.67 -12.62
CA VAL A 103 2.19 4.88 -14.07
C VAL A 103 0.73 5.17 -14.39
N ALA A 104 0.46 6.30 -15.06
CA ALA A 104 -0.82 6.55 -15.71
C ALA A 104 -0.81 5.87 -17.10
N THR A 105 -1.92 5.24 -17.48
CA THR A 105 -2.04 4.46 -18.71
C THR A 105 -3.48 4.41 -19.26
N ASN A 106 -3.66 3.77 -20.41
CA ASN A 106 -4.95 3.53 -21.08
C ASN A 106 -4.91 2.18 -21.81
N LEU A 107 -5.10 1.08 -21.06
CA LEU A 107 -5.04 -0.27 -21.62
C LEU A 107 -6.26 -0.60 -22.49
N ASN A 108 -7.39 0.08 -22.27
CA ASN A 108 -8.66 -0.23 -22.92
C ASN A 108 -8.99 0.66 -24.16
N ASP A 109 -8.29 1.78 -24.37
CA ASP A 109 -8.49 2.81 -25.43
C ASP A 109 -9.69 3.74 -25.26
N ASP A 110 -10.20 3.88 -24.04
CA ASP A 110 -11.27 4.84 -23.78
C ASP A 110 -10.73 6.21 -23.30
N LYS A 111 -11.58 7.03 -22.70
CA LYS A 111 -11.27 8.41 -22.26
C LYS A 111 -10.95 8.51 -20.76
N TYR A 112 -10.87 7.39 -20.06
CA TYR A 112 -10.70 7.27 -18.63
C TYR A 112 -9.35 6.60 -18.35
N PRO A 113 -8.35 7.33 -17.83
CA PRO A 113 -7.04 6.75 -17.57
C PRO A 113 -7.09 5.74 -16.42
N GLU A 114 -6.30 4.68 -16.53
CA GLU A 114 -5.92 3.89 -15.36
C GLU A 114 -4.65 4.47 -14.70
N LEU A 115 -4.59 4.43 -13.38
CA LEU A 115 -3.37 4.61 -12.60
C LEU A 115 -2.99 3.27 -11.99
N PHE A 116 -1.79 2.79 -12.30
CA PHE A 116 -1.18 1.64 -11.67
C PHE A 116 -0.06 2.09 -10.73
N ILE A 117 -0.14 1.69 -9.46
CA ILE A 117 0.93 1.88 -8.49
C ILE A 117 1.43 0.49 -8.11
N PHE A 118 2.70 0.22 -8.42
CA PHE A 118 3.33 -1.07 -8.21
C PHE A 118 4.04 -1.09 -6.86
N VAL A 119 3.75 -2.12 -6.06
CA VAL A 119 4.34 -2.31 -4.73
C VAL A 119 5.13 -3.62 -4.73
N ALA A 120 6.43 -3.53 -4.44
CA ALA A 120 7.26 -4.68 -4.11
C ALA A 120 7.02 -5.03 -2.64
N GLY A 121 6.44 -6.20 -2.36
CA GLY A 121 6.10 -6.64 -1.01
C GLY A 121 7.32 -6.75 -0.09
N ALA A 122 7.11 -6.65 1.22
CA ALA A 122 8.18 -6.87 2.19
C ALA A 122 8.64 -8.35 2.25
N GLY A 123 9.91 -8.57 2.55
CA GLY A 123 10.52 -9.91 2.69
C GLY A 123 11.33 -10.35 1.46
N SER A 124 12.06 -11.47 1.58
CA SER A 124 13.06 -11.93 0.59
C SER A 124 12.49 -12.32 -0.78
N GLY A 125 11.18 -12.52 -0.88
CA GLY A 125 10.51 -12.82 -2.13
C GLY A 125 9.99 -11.58 -2.87
N SER A 126 9.95 -10.39 -2.26
CA SER A 126 9.49 -9.14 -2.91
C SER A 126 8.27 -9.29 -3.84
N TYR A 127 7.23 -9.97 -3.35
CA TYR A 127 6.04 -10.34 -4.15
C TYR A 127 5.33 -9.08 -4.64
N GLY A 128 5.10 -8.99 -5.95
CA GLY A 128 4.52 -7.85 -6.62
C GLY A 128 3.03 -7.69 -6.36
N ARG A 129 2.61 -6.46 -6.07
CA ARG A 129 1.22 -6.08 -5.85
C ARG A 129 0.88 -4.85 -6.69
N LEU A 130 -0.38 -4.77 -7.10
CA LEU A 130 -0.96 -3.61 -7.78
C LEU A 130 -1.93 -2.90 -6.84
N VAL A 131 -1.74 -1.60 -6.64
CA VAL A 131 -2.80 -0.68 -6.23
C VAL A 131 -3.25 0.04 -7.50
N GLY A 132 -4.37 -0.42 -8.08
CA GLY A 132 -4.85 0.02 -9.39
C GLY A 132 -6.21 0.71 -9.30
N TYR A 133 -6.38 1.77 -10.09
CA TYR A 133 -7.65 2.48 -10.24
C TYR A 133 -7.85 2.94 -11.67
N GLU A 134 -9.08 2.88 -12.18
CA GLU A 134 -9.51 3.65 -13.35
C GLU A 134 -10.24 4.91 -12.87
N PHE A 135 -9.99 6.06 -13.51
CA PHE A 135 -10.60 7.33 -13.15
C PHE A 135 -11.65 7.80 -14.16
N ILE A 136 -12.90 7.67 -13.77
CA ILE A 136 -14.06 8.09 -14.56
C ILE A 136 -14.48 9.53 -14.18
N ASN A 137 -15.37 10.14 -14.98
CA ASN A 137 -15.79 11.54 -14.81
C ASN A 137 -16.22 11.93 -13.39
N GLN A 138 -16.83 11.01 -12.63
CA GLN A 138 -17.29 11.20 -11.26
C GLN A 138 -17.01 9.95 -10.42
N GLY A 139 -15.73 9.75 -10.09
CA GLY A 139 -15.29 8.68 -9.18
C GLY A 139 -14.17 7.82 -9.78
N HIS A 140 -14.02 6.63 -9.22
CA HIS A 140 -12.99 5.68 -9.60
C HIS A 140 -13.53 4.24 -9.54
N ARG A 141 -12.91 3.33 -10.28
CA ARG A 141 -13.14 1.88 -10.17
C ARG A 141 -11.82 1.20 -9.76
N PRO A 142 -11.79 0.38 -8.69
CA PRO A 142 -10.58 -0.33 -8.32
C PRO A 142 -10.24 -1.40 -9.36
N LEU A 143 -8.95 -1.58 -9.65
CA LEU A 143 -8.43 -2.56 -10.58
C LEU A 143 -7.53 -3.54 -9.84
N THR A 144 -7.81 -4.83 -10.01
CA THR A 144 -7.13 -5.93 -9.33
C THR A 144 -6.25 -6.69 -10.31
N LEU A 145 -4.99 -6.92 -9.96
CA LEU A 145 -4.14 -7.86 -10.67
C LEU A 145 -4.62 -9.30 -10.36
N PRO A 146 -4.93 -10.14 -11.36
CA PRO A 146 -5.39 -11.50 -11.13
C PRO A 146 -4.26 -12.35 -10.52
N GLU A 147 -4.66 -13.40 -9.79
CA GLU A 147 -3.71 -14.36 -9.21
C GLU A 147 -2.91 -15.07 -10.32
N LEU A 148 -1.59 -15.03 -10.19
CA LEU A 148 -0.69 -15.73 -11.10
C LEU A 148 -0.77 -17.23 -10.83
N SER A 149 -1.28 -17.98 -11.81
CA SER A 149 -1.63 -19.40 -11.66
C SER A 149 -1.28 -20.22 -12.90
N GLY A 150 -1.41 -21.54 -12.79
CA GLY A 150 -1.17 -22.47 -13.91
C GLY A 150 0.28 -22.44 -14.44
N PRO A 151 0.50 -22.72 -15.73
CA PRO A 151 1.83 -22.76 -16.33
C PRO A 151 2.63 -21.45 -16.18
N ALA A 152 1.95 -20.29 -16.18
CA ALA A 152 2.59 -18.99 -16.00
C ALA A 152 3.25 -18.87 -14.61
N ALA A 153 2.72 -19.54 -13.59
CA ALA A 153 3.24 -19.57 -12.21
C ALA A 153 4.35 -20.61 -11.99
N ALA A 154 4.70 -21.44 -12.96
CA ALA A 154 5.67 -22.52 -12.77
C ALA A 154 7.08 -21.97 -12.42
N GLY A 155 7.58 -22.27 -11.22
CA GLY A 155 8.86 -21.73 -10.72
C GLY A 155 8.80 -20.27 -10.26
N TYR A 156 7.61 -19.71 -10.03
CA TYR A 156 7.44 -18.36 -9.50
C TYR A 156 7.71 -18.29 -7.99
N MET A 157 8.57 -17.38 -7.54
CA MET A 157 8.85 -17.12 -6.11
C MET A 157 8.89 -15.61 -5.77
N GLY A 158 8.29 -14.77 -6.61
CA GLY A 158 8.30 -13.31 -6.46
C GLY A 158 9.42 -12.62 -7.24
N GLN A 159 9.94 -11.52 -6.70
CA GLN A 159 10.84 -10.56 -7.35
C GLN A 159 10.23 -9.96 -8.62
N ASP A 160 8.98 -9.54 -8.51
CA ASP A 160 8.22 -8.96 -9.62
C ASP A 160 8.70 -7.54 -9.97
N ALA A 161 9.06 -7.35 -11.24
CA ALA A 161 9.18 -6.05 -11.86
C ALA A 161 7.98 -5.82 -12.80
N PHE A 162 7.26 -4.72 -12.62
CA PHE A 162 6.16 -4.33 -13.50
C PHE A 162 6.57 -3.21 -14.45
N ARG A 163 6.01 -3.22 -15.66
CA ARG A 163 6.09 -2.11 -16.61
C ARG A 163 4.85 -2.09 -17.50
N VAL A 164 4.54 -0.94 -18.07
CA VAL A 164 3.49 -0.79 -19.09
C VAL A 164 4.16 -0.61 -20.44
N GLU A 165 3.80 -1.43 -21.43
CA GLU A 165 4.27 -1.31 -22.81
C GLU A 165 3.06 -1.24 -23.76
N GLY A 166 2.83 -0.07 -24.33
CA GLY A 166 1.62 0.21 -25.13
C GLY A 166 0.35 -0.01 -24.31
N ARG A 167 -0.43 -1.03 -24.69
CA ARG A 167 -1.73 -1.40 -24.09
C ARG A 167 -1.65 -2.61 -23.16
N GLN A 168 -0.45 -2.97 -22.72
CA GLN A 168 -0.18 -4.17 -21.94
C GLN A 168 0.50 -3.82 -20.63
N LEU A 169 0.04 -4.44 -19.54
CA LEU A 169 0.78 -4.52 -18.29
C LEU A 169 1.67 -5.77 -18.36
N LEU A 170 2.96 -5.61 -18.12
CA LEU A 170 3.94 -6.69 -18.14
C LEU A 170 4.53 -6.90 -16.76
N ARG A 171 4.55 -8.15 -16.29
CA ARG A 171 5.14 -8.57 -15.02
C ARG A 171 6.30 -9.50 -15.31
N SER A 172 7.50 -9.15 -14.89
CA SER A 172 8.71 -9.93 -15.10
C SER A 172 9.26 -10.44 -13.79
N PHE A 173 9.66 -11.70 -13.72
CA PHE A 173 10.25 -12.31 -12.51
C PHE A 173 11.25 -13.42 -12.87
N PRO A 174 12.24 -13.71 -12.00
CA PRO A 174 13.09 -14.87 -12.12
C PRO A 174 12.31 -16.19 -11.97
N VAL A 175 12.65 -17.17 -12.82
CA VAL A 175 12.11 -18.53 -12.75
C VAL A 175 13.07 -19.42 -11.96
N TYR A 176 12.55 -20.11 -10.95
CA TYR A 176 13.27 -21.05 -10.13
C TYR A 176 13.04 -22.50 -10.60
N ARG A 177 14.13 -23.27 -10.65
CA ARG A 177 14.14 -24.74 -10.78
C ARG A 177 14.03 -25.39 -9.39
N PRO A 178 13.67 -26.69 -9.30
CA PRO A 178 13.44 -27.36 -8.01
C PRO A 178 14.58 -27.28 -6.99
N ASP A 179 15.83 -27.23 -7.47
CA ASP A 179 17.05 -27.20 -6.64
C ASP A 179 17.70 -25.81 -6.54
N ASP A 180 17.08 -24.76 -7.10
CA ASP A 180 17.63 -23.40 -7.03
C ASP A 180 17.47 -22.82 -5.60
N PRO A 181 18.53 -22.26 -4.98
CA PRO A 181 18.38 -21.51 -3.75
C PRO A 181 17.70 -20.17 -4.03
N ASN A 182 16.97 -19.62 -3.03
CA ASN A 182 16.23 -18.35 -3.19
C ASN A 182 17.09 -17.18 -3.72
N SER A 183 18.40 -17.18 -3.46
CA SER A 183 19.37 -16.18 -3.93
C SER A 183 19.78 -16.31 -5.40
N THR A 184 19.62 -17.49 -6.01
CA THR A 184 20.30 -17.85 -7.27
C THR A 184 19.38 -18.63 -8.22
N PRO A 185 18.31 -18.01 -8.75
CA PRO A 185 17.46 -18.61 -9.77
C PRO A 185 18.23 -18.91 -11.08
N SER A 186 18.02 -20.08 -11.66
CA SER A 186 18.69 -20.55 -12.89
C SER A 186 17.75 -20.80 -14.07
N GLY A 187 16.44 -20.61 -13.90
CA GLY A 187 15.43 -20.77 -14.95
C GLY A 187 15.31 -19.60 -15.94
N GLY A 188 16.03 -18.50 -15.73
CA GLY A 188 15.92 -17.28 -16.53
C GLY A 188 14.86 -16.31 -16.00
N ILE A 189 14.34 -15.44 -16.86
CA ILE A 189 13.28 -14.47 -16.55
C ILE A 189 12.03 -14.81 -17.35
N ARG A 190 10.90 -14.97 -16.66
CA ARG A 190 9.57 -15.01 -17.29
C ARG A 190 9.01 -13.61 -17.35
N THR A 191 8.40 -13.24 -18.47
CA THR A 191 7.48 -12.10 -18.58
C THR A 191 6.07 -12.62 -18.80
N VAL A 192 5.14 -12.23 -17.92
CA VAL A 192 3.69 -12.45 -18.07
C VAL A 192 3.06 -11.17 -18.60
N THR A 193 2.28 -11.30 -19.66
CA THR A 193 1.56 -10.21 -20.33
C THR A 193 0.11 -10.20 -19.88
N TYR A 194 -0.38 -9.03 -19.48
CA TYR A 194 -1.78 -8.80 -19.13
C TYR A 194 -2.43 -7.77 -20.06
N THR A 195 -3.66 -8.06 -20.47
CA THR A 195 -4.56 -7.17 -21.22
C THR A 195 -5.75 -6.75 -20.36
N MET A 196 -6.38 -5.62 -20.72
CA MET A 196 -7.65 -5.21 -20.10
C MET A 196 -8.81 -5.80 -20.91
N GLU A 197 -9.53 -6.74 -20.30
CA GLU A 197 -10.70 -7.39 -20.89
C GLU A 197 -11.99 -6.58 -20.59
N PRO A 198 -13.07 -6.81 -21.38
CA PRO A 198 -14.37 -6.17 -21.14
C PRO A 198 -14.84 -6.31 -19.69
N GLY A 199 -15.26 -5.20 -19.10
CA GLY A 199 -15.63 -5.14 -17.68
C GLY A 199 -14.53 -4.66 -16.74
N MET A 200 -13.40 -4.16 -17.26
CA MET A 200 -12.25 -3.64 -16.49
C MET A 200 -11.55 -4.73 -15.67
N VAL A 201 -11.33 -5.88 -16.30
CA VAL A 201 -10.65 -7.02 -15.69
C VAL A 201 -9.30 -7.22 -16.38
N LEU A 202 -8.20 -7.14 -15.61
CA LEU A 202 -6.90 -7.56 -16.09
C LEU A 202 -6.89 -9.10 -16.22
N ALA A 203 -6.55 -9.61 -17.40
CA ALA A 203 -6.43 -11.05 -17.67
C ALA A 203 -5.03 -11.38 -18.20
N VAL A 204 -4.56 -12.62 -17.97
CA VAL A 204 -3.30 -13.11 -18.56
C VAL A 204 -3.54 -13.37 -20.05
N ALA A 205 -2.88 -12.60 -20.91
CA ALA A 205 -2.89 -12.80 -22.37
C ALA A 205 -1.85 -13.84 -22.82
N GLY A 206 -0.77 -14.01 -22.06
CA GLY A 206 0.28 -14.98 -22.34
C GLY A 206 1.51 -14.77 -21.45
N PHE A 207 2.53 -15.60 -21.66
CA PHE A 207 3.84 -15.41 -21.04
C PHE A 207 4.95 -15.94 -21.96
N ASN A 208 6.17 -15.44 -21.75
CA ASN A 208 7.37 -15.91 -22.44
C ASN A 208 8.56 -15.93 -21.48
N ASP A 209 9.46 -16.90 -21.70
CA ASP A 209 10.69 -17.05 -20.92
C ASP A 209 11.88 -16.57 -21.76
N ALA A 210 12.81 -15.88 -21.13
CA ALA A 210 14.07 -15.43 -21.71
C ALA A 210 15.23 -15.84 -20.79
N PRO A 211 16.45 -16.07 -21.33
CA PRO A 211 17.62 -16.21 -20.48
C PRO A 211 17.79 -14.94 -19.63
N ALA A 212 18.27 -15.10 -18.41
CA ALA A 212 18.72 -13.95 -17.62
C ALA A 212 19.76 -13.18 -18.43
N ARG A 213 19.57 -11.87 -18.60
CA ARG A 213 20.59 -11.04 -19.26
C ARG A 213 21.87 -11.14 -18.44
N ALA A 214 22.98 -11.47 -19.10
CA ALA A 214 24.30 -11.32 -18.49
C ALA A 214 24.45 -9.85 -18.06
N GLN A 215 24.78 -9.64 -16.78
CA GLN A 215 25.10 -8.33 -16.21
C GLN A 215 26.58 -8.01 -16.46
#